data_AF-A0A659QVK2-F1
#
_entry.id   AF-A0A659QVK2-F1
#
_cell.length_a   1.000
_cell.length_b   1.000
_cell.length_c   1.000
_cell.angle_alpha   90.00
_cell.angle_beta   90.00
_cell.angle_gamma   90.00
#
_symmetry.space_group_name_H-M   'P 1'
#
loop_
_entity.id
_entity.type
_entity.pdbx_description
1 polymer ?
#
loop_
_entity_poly.entity_id
_entity_poly.type
_entity_poly.pdbx_seq_one_letter_code
_entity_poly.pdbx_strand_id
1 'polypeptide(L)'
;IDAAKYVKSDDLAPFGPELLKEHNARIAKDPEFQYIMKDIARFNAMKDKRNIVSLNYAQREKENNEEDALRLARINDRFKREGKPLLKKLDDLPKDYQEPDPYLDETVKIALDLAHLEKEKPAEQAAADK
;
A
#
# COMPACT_ATOMS: atom_id res chain seq x y z
N ILE A 1 19.62 7.53 28.75
CA ILE A 1 18.64 8.06 29.73
C ILE A 1 17.77 6.91 30.19
N ASP A 2 17.32 6.92 31.44
CA ASP A 2 16.44 5.88 31.97
C ASP A 2 14.99 6.14 31.56
N ALA A 3 14.17 5.08 31.50
CA ALA A 3 12.77 5.18 31.12
C ALA A 3 11.94 5.93 32.18
N ALA A 4 10.95 6.70 31.73
CA ALA A 4 10.01 7.38 32.61
C ALA A 4 9.04 6.38 33.28
N LYS A 5 8.49 6.75 34.45
CA LYS A 5 7.46 5.97 35.13
C LYS A 5 6.09 6.31 34.55
N TYR A 6 5.41 5.31 33.97
CA TYR A 6 4.05 5.41 33.46
C TYR A 6 3.34 4.05 33.61
N VAL A 7 2.01 4.04 33.49
CA VAL A 7 1.19 2.82 33.47
C VAL A 7 0.62 2.68 32.06
N LYS A 8 0.67 1.46 31.49
CA LYS A 8 0.07 1.18 30.18
C LYS A 8 -1.44 1.25 30.28
N SER A 9 -2.09 1.87 29.30
CA SER A 9 -3.56 1.91 29.25
C SER A 9 -4.16 0.58 28.83
N ASP A 10 -3.48 -0.15 27.93
CA ASP A 10 -3.89 -1.46 27.44
C ASP A 10 -2.70 -2.18 26.76
N ASP A 11 -2.89 -3.45 26.38
CA ASP A 11 -1.93 -4.24 25.60
C ASP A 11 -2.55 -4.81 24.32
N LEU A 12 -2.14 -4.25 23.18
CA LEU A 12 -2.58 -4.70 21.85
C LEU A 12 -1.68 -5.80 21.25
N ALA A 13 -0.56 -6.14 21.90
CA ALA A 13 0.36 -7.16 21.41
C ALA A 13 -0.32 -8.51 21.08
N PRO A 14 -1.33 -8.98 21.82
CA PRO A 14 -2.01 -10.24 21.52
C PRO A 14 -2.74 -10.28 20.18
N PHE A 15 -3.14 -9.13 19.61
CA PHE A 15 -3.86 -9.05 18.34
C PHE A 15 -2.92 -9.02 17.13
N GLY A 16 -1.65 -8.63 17.33
CA GLY A 16 -0.67 -8.41 16.26
C GLY A 16 -0.51 -9.58 15.28
N PRO A 17 -0.36 -10.84 15.73
CA PRO A 17 -0.17 -11.97 14.83
C PRO A 17 -1.35 -12.22 13.87
N GLU A 18 -2.60 -12.14 14.36
CA GLU A 18 -3.78 -12.37 13.52
C GLU A 18 -3.99 -11.21 12.54
N LEU A 19 -3.86 -9.96 13.02
CA LEU A 19 -3.93 -8.78 12.16
C LEU A 19 -2.88 -8.83 11.04
N LEU A 20 -1.66 -9.25 11.35
CA LEU A 20 -0.58 -9.37 10.37
C LEU A 20 -0.87 -10.45 9.32
N LYS A 21 -1.41 -11.59 9.75
CA LYS A 21 -1.78 -12.69 8.85
C LYS A 21 -2.89 -12.26 7.88
N GLU A 22 -3.96 -11.66 8.39
CA GLU A 22 -5.08 -11.20 7.56
C GLU A 22 -4.67 -10.07 6.61
N HIS A 23 -3.89 -9.10 7.10
CA HIS A 23 -3.27 -8.07 6.27
C HIS A 23 -2.46 -8.66 5.11
N ASN A 24 -1.53 -9.57 5.41
CA ASN A 24 -0.68 -10.20 4.40
C ASN A 24 -1.50 -10.97 3.35
N ALA A 25 -2.56 -11.66 3.77
CA ALA A 25 -3.44 -12.38 2.87
C ALA A 25 -4.22 -11.44 1.92
N ARG A 26 -4.59 -10.25 2.38
CA ARG A 26 -5.28 -9.23 1.57
C ARG A 26 -4.34 -8.56 0.57
N ILE A 27 -3.20 -8.05 1.02
CA ILE A 27 -2.26 -7.34 0.13
C ILE A 27 -1.64 -8.27 -0.94
N ALA A 28 -1.57 -9.58 -0.66
CA ALA A 28 -1.13 -10.57 -1.64
C ALA A 28 -2.09 -10.70 -2.84
N LYS A 29 -3.37 -10.38 -2.64
CA LYS A 29 -4.41 -10.44 -3.68
C LYS A 29 -4.72 -9.07 -4.28
N ASP A 30 -4.39 -7.99 -3.57
CA ASP A 30 -4.67 -6.63 -4.00
C ASP A 30 -3.71 -6.16 -5.12
N PRO A 31 -4.23 -5.86 -6.33
CA PRO A 31 -3.37 -5.44 -7.43
C PRO A 31 -2.59 -4.14 -7.17
N GLU A 32 -3.13 -3.22 -6.35
CA GLU A 32 -2.43 -1.97 -6.03
C GLU A 32 -1.18 -2.25 -5.19
N PHE A 33 -1.28 -3.12 -4.19
CA PHE A 33 -0.11 -3.56 -3.42
C PHE A 33 0.87 -4.35 -4.29
N GLN A 34 0.39 -5.14 -5.25
CA GLN A 34 1.29 -5.82 -6.20
C GLN A 34 2.05 -4.83 -7.09
N TYR A 35 1.43 -3.72 -7.54
CA TYR A 35 2.14 -2.67 -8.27
C TYR A 35 3.17 -1.97 -7.38
N ILE A 36 2.83 -1.67 -6.13
CA ILE A 36 3.76 -1.07 -5.16
C ILE A 36 4.98 -1.98 -4.95
N MET A 37 4.80 -3.29 -4.77
CA MET A 37 5.92 -4.22 -4.63
C MET A 37 6.81 -4.26 -5.87
N LYS A 38 6.23 -4.19 -7.07
CA LYS A 38 6.98 -4.10 -8.33
C LYS A 38 7.77 -2.79 -8.42
N ASP A 39 7.19 -1.67 -7.97
CA ASP A 39 7.86 -0.38 -7.96
C ASP A 39 9.01 -0.34 -6.96
N ILE A 40 8.83 -0.93 -5.77
CA ILE A 40 9.90 -1.11 -4.79
C ILE A 40 11.05 -1.93 -5.39
N ALA A 41 10.74 -3.03 -6.08
CA ALA A 41 11.75 -3.86 -6.74
C ALA A 41 12.49 -3.09 -7.85
N ARG A 42 11.74 -2.39 -8.72
CA ARG A 42 12.31 -1.55 -9.79
C ARG A 42 13.21 -0.44 -9.22
N PHE A 43 12.73 0.25 -8.19
CA PHE A 43 13.50 1.30 -7.51
C PHE A 43 14.78 0.73 -6.91
N ASN A 44 14.70 -0.38 -6.18
CA ASN A 44 15.87 -1.01 -5.56
C ASN A 44 16.92 -1.46 -6.59
N ALA A 45 16.51 -1.90 -7.77
CA ALA A 45 17.42 -2.26 -8.87
C ALA A 45 18.06 -1.04 -9.54
N MET A 46 17.38 0.12 -9.54
CA MET A 46 17.83 1.34 -10.21
C MET A 46 18.50 2.36 -9.27
N LYS A 47 18.37 2.19 -7.94
CA LYS A 47 18.82 3.18 -6.94
C LYS A 47 20.30 3.56 -7.07
N ASP A 48 21.16 2.62 -7.46
CA ASP A 48 22.61 2.83 -7.58
C ASP A 48 22.94 3.82 -8.71
N LYS A 49 22.09 3.91 -9.73
CA LYS A 49 22.22 4.84 -10.87
C LYS A 49 21.32 6.06 -10.74
N ARG A 50 20.62 6.24 -9.62
CA ARG A 50 19.65 7.34 -9.42
C ARG A 50 20.25 8.73 -9.68
N ASN A 51 21.52 8.93 -9.34
CA ASN A 51 22.22 10.21 -9.50
C ASN A 51 22.98 10.31 -10.82
N ILE A 52 22.85 9.34 -11.72
CA ILE A 52 23.55 9.26 -13.00
C ILE A 52 22.51 9.24 -14.12
N VAL A 53 22.31 10.40 -14.75
CA VAL A 53 21.34 10.56 -15.84
C VAL A 53 22.08 10.42 -17.18
N SER A 54 21.54 9.59 -18.09
CA SER A 54 22.07 9.50 -19.44
C SER A 54 21.82 10.78 -20.22
N LEU A 55 22.84 11.26 -20.95
CA LEU A 55 22.72 12.39 -21.87
C LEU A 55 22.34 11.95 -23.30
N ASN A 56 22.14 10.65 -23.53
CA ASN A 56 21.71 10.14 -24.81
C ASN A 56 20.19 10.33 -24.98
N TYR A 57 19.79 11.09 -25.99
CA TYR A 57 18.39 11.38 -26.28
C TYR A 57 17.55 10.12 -26.49
N ALA A 58 18.00 9.20 -27.35
CA ALA A 58 17.24 7.97 -27.66
C ALA A 58 17.05 7.08 -26.43
N GLN A 59 18.04 7.06 -25.52
CA GLN A 59 17.89 6.35 -24.24
C GLN A 59 16.85 7.02 -23.34
N ARG A 60 16.90 8.34 -23.18
CA ARG A 60 15.96 9.09 -22.34
C ARG A 60 14.53 9.04 -22.89
N GLU A 61 14.38 9.11 -24.20
CA GLU A 61 13.08 8.97 -24.87
C GLU A 61 12.49 7.58 -24.62
N LYS A 62 13.30 6.53 -24.72
CA LYS A 62 12.87 5.16 -24.41
C LYS A 62 12.43 5.00 -22.95
N GLU A 63 13.22 5.50 -22.00
CA GLU A 63 12.88 5.46 -20.57
C GLU A 63 11.54 6.15 -20.28
N ASN A 64 11.33 7.35 -20.83
CA ASN A 64 10.07 8.08 -20.67
C ASN A 64 8.88 7.32 -21.28
N ASN A 65 9.03 6.78 -22.50
CA ASN A 65 7.97 6.03 -23.16
C ASN A 65 7.60 4.75 -22.41
N GLU A 66 8.58 4.06 -21.81
CA GLU A 66 8.35 2.88 -20.95
C GLU A 66 7.58 3.25 -19.68
N GLU A 67 7.90 4.40 -19.06
CA GLU A 67 7.19 4.90 -17.89
C GLU A 67 5.76 5.31 -18.19
N ASP A 68 5.54 6.03 -19.29
CA ASP A 68 4.21 6.46 -19.73
C ASP A 68 3.34 5.26 -20.10
N ALA A 69 3.89 4.28 -20.82
CA ALA A 69 3.19 3.05 -21.16
C ALA A 69 2.79 2.25 -19.91
N LEU A 70 3.70 2.16 -18.93
CA LEU A 70 3.45 1.47 -17.68
C LEU A 70 2.39 2.19 -16.82
N ARG A 71 2.44 3.53 -16.76
CA ARG A 71 1.43 4.33 -16.06
C ARG A 71 0.06 4.21 -16.73
N LEU A 72 0.00 4.31 -18.06
CA LEU A 72 -1.23 4.16 -18.83
C LEU A 72 -1.84 2.76 -18.65
N ALA A 73 -1.02 1.70 -18.71
CA ALA A 73 -1.49 0.34 -18.49
C ALA A 73 -2.13 0.16 -17.11
N ARG A 74 -1.54 0.71 -16.06
CA ARG A 74 -2.09 0.64 -14.70
C ARG A 74 -3.39 1.40 -14.54
N ILE A 75 -3.49 2.61 -15.11
CA ILE A 75 -4.74 3.39 -15.10
C ILE A 75 -5.84 2.63 -15.85
N ASN A 76 -5.51 2.04 -17.00
CA ASN A 76 -6.46 1.25 -17.77
C ASN A 76 -6.89 -0.03 -17.06
N ASP A 77 -5.98 -0.71 -16.34
CA ASP A 77 -6.34 -1.84 -15.48
C ASP A 77 -7.26 -1.43 -14.32
N ARG A 78 -7.08 -0.24 -13.74
CA ARG A 78 -8.00 0.34 -12.74
C ARG A 78 -9.36 0.63 -13.35
N PHE A 79 -9.40 1.35 -14.48
CA PHE A 79 -10.63 1.70 -15.16
C PHE A 79 -11.41 0.47 -15.60
N LYS A 80 -10.73 -0.57 -16.07
CA LYS A 80 -11.35 -1.86 -16.40
C LYS A 80 -11.99 -2.52 -15.17
N ARG A 81 -11.34 -2.48 -14.00
CA ARG A 81 -11.89 -2.99 -12.74
C ARG A 81 -13.08 -2.16 -12.25
N GLU A 82 -13.05 -0.86 -12.48
CA GLU A 82 -14.12 0.09 -12.11
C GLU A 82 -15.25 0.19 -13.15
N GLY A 83 -15.14 -0.49 -14.31
CA GLY A 83 -16.11 -0.41 -15.40
C GLY A 83 -16.11 0.92 -16.16
N LYS A 84 -15.05 1.73 -16.02
CA LYS A 84 -14.85 3.01 -16.71
C LYS A 84 -14.26 2.82 -18.11
N PRO A 85 -14.47 3.78 -19.03
CA PRO A 85 -13.87 3.72 -20.37
C PRO A 85 -12.34 3.81 -20.29
N LEU A 86 -11.66 2.99 -21.08
CA LEU A 86 -10.19 2.98 -21.16
C LEU A 86 -9.68 4.27 -21.82
N LEU A 87 -8.54 4.77 -21.35
CA LEU A 87 -7.83 5.90 -21.92
C LEU A 87 -6.94 5.45 -23.07
N LYS A 88 -6.89 6.27 -24.13
CA LYS A 88 -6.01 6.03 -25.28
C LYS A 88 -4.63 6.62 -25.04
N LYS A 89 -4.55 7.75 -24.33
CA LYS A 89 -3.30 8.42 -23.97
C LYS A 89 -3.36 8.91 -22.54
N LEU A 90 -2.18 9.14 -21.95
CA LEU A 90 -2.06 9.65 -20.59
C LEU A 90 -2.63 11.07 -20.45
N ASP A 91 -2.60 11.87 -21.53
CA ASP A 91 -3.16 13.23 -21.59
C ASP A 91 -4.71 13.26 -21.48
N ASP A 92 -5.37 12.15 -21.78
CA ASP A 92 -6.82 12.02 -21.66
C ASP A 92 -7.25 11.84 -20.20
N LEU A 93 -6.29 11.67 -19.27
CA LEU A 93 -6.56 11.55 -17.85
C LEU A 93 -7.09 12.90 -17.32
N PRO A 94 -8.26 12.92 -16.66
CA PRO A 94 -8.79 14.14 -16.05
C PRO A 94 -7.80 14.75 -15.06
N LYS A 95 -7.65 16.08 -15.05
CA LYS A 95 -6.71 16.78 -14.14
C LYS A 95 -7.11 16.68 -12.68
N ASP A 96 -8.37 16.38 -12.41
CA ASP A 96 -8.98 16.11 -11.11
C ASP A 96 -8.97 14.61 -10.76
N TYR A 97 -8.32 13.77 -11.56
CA TYR A 97 -8.18 12.34 -11.26
C TYR A 97 -7.44 12.14 -9.93
N GLN A 98 -8.12 11.48 -9.00
CA GLN A 98 -7.56 11.06 -7.72
C GLN A 98 -7.08 9.62 -7.84
N GLU A 99 -5.80 9.41 -7.56
CA GLU A 99 -5.25 8.07 -7.44
C GLU A 99 -5.85 7.38 -6.20
N PRO A 100 -6.10 6.06 -6.26
CA PRO A 100 -6.56 5.33 -5.08
C PRO A 100 -5.51 5.42 -3.97
N ASP A 101 -5.97 5.42 -2.71
CA ASP A 101 -5.09 5.35 -1.53
C ASP A 101 -5.13 3.92 -0.93
N PRO A 102 -4.31 2.99 -1.46
CA PRO A 102 -4.34 1.60 -1.02
C PRO A 102 -3.91 1.43 0.44
N TYR A 103 -3.11 2.35 0.98
CA TYR A 103 -2.67 2.29 2.37
C TYR A 103 -3.78 2.69 3.33
N LEU A 104 -4.54 3.74 2.99
CA LEU A 104 -5.73 4.10 3.76
C LEU A 104 -6.77 2.98 3.71
N ASP A 105 -7.08 2.46 2.53
CA ASP A 105 -8.09 1.41 2.35
C ASP A 105 -7.73 0.13 3.12
N GLU A 106 -6.46 -0.26 3.14
CA GLU A 106 -6.01 -1.41 3.92
C GLU A 106 -5.99 -1.13 5.42
N THR A 107 -5.65 0.09 5.83
CA THR A 107 -5.70 0.51 7.24
C THR A 107 -7.13 0.46 7.79
N VAL A 108 -8.14 0.85 6.99
CA VAL A 108 -9.54 0.71 7.37
C VAL A 108 -9.89 -0.75 7.65
N LYS A 109 -9.43 -1.69 6.83
CA LYS A 109 -9.66 -3.12 7.04
C LYS A 109 -8.98 -3.62 8.31
N ILE A 110 -7.73 -3.21 8.57
CA ILE A 110 -7.01 -3.54 9.81
C ILE A 110 -7.76 -2.99 11.05
N ALA A 111 -8.27 -1.76 10.97
CA ALA A 111 -9.05 -1.16 12.07
C ALA A 111 -10.36 -1.92 12.34
N LEU A 112 -11.04 -2.39 11.29
CA LEU A 112 -12.23 -3.24 11.43
C LEU A 112 -11.89 -4.61 12.05
N ASP A 113 -10.79 -5.23 11.62
CA ASP A 113 -10.33 -6.50 12.19
C ASP A 113 -10.02 -6.34 13.69
N LEU A 114 -9.32 -5.26 14.07
CA LEU A 114 -9.05 -4.96 15.47
C LEU A 114 -10.35 -4.79 16.26
N ALA A 115 -11.33 -4.04 15.72
CA ALA A 115 -12.61 -3.84 16.37
C ALA A 115 -13.41 -5.15 16.54
N HIS A 116 -13.28 -6.11 15.63
CA HIS A 116 -13.86 -7.44 15.78
C HIS A 116 -13.13 -8.26 16.85
N LEU A 117 -11.80 -8.26 16.83
CA LEU A 117 -10.99 -9.01 17.81
C LEU A 117 -11.16 -8.48 19.24
N GLU A 118 -11.31 -7.17 19.42
CA GLU A 118 -11.63 -6.55 20.72
C GLU A 118 -13.02 -6.96 21.22
N LYS A 119 -14.02 -7.01 20.33
CA LYS A 119 -15.39 -7.44 20.66
C LYS A 119 -15.52 -8.93 20.95
N GLU A 120 -14.69 -9.77 20.33
CA GLU A 120 -14.67 -11.21 20.56
C GLU A 120 -13.89 -11.61 21.83
N LYS A 121 -13.06 -10.69 22.35
CA LYS A 121 -12.38 -10.83 23.65
C LYS A 121 -12.81 -9.79 24.71
N PRO A 122 -14.10 -9.65 25.07
CA PRO A 122 -14.46 -8.83 26.22
C PRO A 122 -14.21 -9.58 27.54
N ALA A 123 -13.30 -9.06 28.36
CA ALA A 123 -13.24 -9.24 29.81
C ALA A 123 -12.83 -10.61 30.42
N GLU A 124 -12.01 -11.43 29.77
CA GLU A 124 -11.44 -12.62 30.45
C GLU A 124 -10.10 -12.37 31.16
N GLN A 125 -9.50 -11.18 31.02
CA GLN A 125 -8.25 -10.81 31.71
C GLN A 125 -8.43 -9.79 32.86
N ALA A 126 -9.59 -9.15 33.00
CA ALA A 126 -9.87 -8.28 34.14
C ALA A 126 -10.12 -9.03 35.47
N ALA A 127 -10.22 -10.37 35.43
CA ALA A 127 -10.50 -11.21 36.60
C ALA A 127 -9.31 -12.07 37.07
N ALA A 128 -8.16 -12.07 36.37
CA ALA A 128 -7.01 -12.90 36.73
C ALA A 128 -5.94 -12.17 37.57
N ASP A 129 -5.99 -10.83 37.65
CA ASP A 129 -5.10 -10.03 38.50
C ASP A 129 -5.92 -9.36 39.62
N LYS A 130 -6.37 -10.16 40.60
CA LYS A 130 -6.69 -9.71 41.96
C LYS A 130 -5.98 -10.58 42.97
#